data_AF-A0AAJ5W9D0-F1
#
_entry.id   AF-A0AAJ5W9D0-F1
#
_cell.length_a   1.000
_cell.length_b   1.000
_cell.length_c   1.000
_cell.angle_alpha   90.00
_cell.angle_beta   90.00
_cell.angle_gamma   90.00
#
_symmetry.space_group_name_H-M   'P 1'
#
loop_
_entity.id
_entity.type
_entity.pdbx_description
1 polymer ?
#
loop_
_entity_poly.entity_id
_entity_poly.type
_entity_poly.pdbx_seq_one_letter_code
_entity_poly.pdbx_strand_id
1 'polypeptide(L)'
;MYPYEHYLHKRPSGTKAELYAFANNVIKSFFENFTLDESLDQLRQMSLHGFFRENDEFTNPERCNHIAFYESLHILILASSIFNDELKKPV
;
A
#
# COMPACT_ATOMS: atom_id res chain seq x y z
N MET A 1 -19.92 -7.82 -0.80
CA MET A 1 -18.69 -7.60 -1.59
C MET A 1 -18.51 -6.11 -1.71
N TYR A 2 -17.43 -5.53 -1.18
CA TYR A 2 -17.17 -4.09 -1.27
C TYR A 2 -16.75 -3.72 -2.70
N PRO A 3 -17.27 -2.63 -3.29
CA PRO A 3 -16.88 -2.18 -4.63
C PRO A 3 -15.36 -2.00 -4.75
N TYR A 4 -14.78 -2.50 -5.85
CA TYR A 4 -13.35 -2.36 -6.18
C TYR A 4 -12.86 -0.89 -6.16
N GLU A 5 -13.79 0.04 -6.40
CA GLU A 5 -13.58 1.49 -6.40
C GLU A 5 -13.16 2.04 -5.03
N HIS A 6 -13.46 1.34 -3.93
CA HIS A 6 -12.98 1.73 -2.60
C HIS A 6 -11.49 1.43 -2.38
N TYR A 7 -10.92 0.51 -3.16
CA TYR A 7 -9.52 0.08 -3.04
C TYR A 7 -8.58 0.78 -4.04
N LEU A 8 -9.14 1.56 -4.97
CA LEU A 8 -8.39 2.33 -5.95
C LEU A 8 -8.23 3.76 -5.44
N HIS A 9 -7.17 3.99 -4.67
CA HIS A 9 -6.80 5.34 -4.27
C HIS A 9 -6.42 6.13 -5.52
N LYS A 10 -7.11 7.25 -5.76
CA LYS A 10 -6.71 8.19 -6.81
C LYS A 10 -5.33 8.74 -6.48
N ARG A 11 -4.53 8.97 -7.53
CA ARG A 11 -3.24 9.64 -7.36
C ARG A 11 -3.46 10.99 -6.65
N PRO A 12 -2.73 11.29 -5.56
CA PRO A 12 -2.85 12.57 -4.87
C PRO A 12 -2.52 13.73 -5.83
N SER A 13 -3.27 14.82 -5.69
CA SER A 13 -3.11 16.04 -6.48
C SER A 13 -2.98 17.24 -5.55
N GLY A 14 -2.17 18.23 -5.93
CA GLY A 14 -1.95 19.44 -5.14
C GLY A 14 -0.67 20.14 -5.57
N THR A 15 -0.27 21.13 -4.77
CA THR A 15 1.02 21.79 -4.91
C THR A 15 2.17 20.83 -4.59
N LYS A 16 3.39 21.15 -5.04
CA LYS A 16 4.57 20.35 -4.72
C LYS A 16 4.75 20.16 -3.21
N ALA A 17 4.57 21.21 -2.41
CA ALA A 17 4.70 21.15 -0.96
C ALA A 17 3.69 20.19 -0.32
N GLU A 18 2.42 20.23 -0.77
CA GLU A 18 1.37 19.33 -0.28
C GLU A 18 1.64 17.87 -0.64
N LEU A 19 2.07 17.60 -1.87
CA LEU A 19 2.41 16.25 -2.32
C LEU A 19 3.59 15.66 -1.54
N TYR A 20 4.60 16.47 -1.21
CA TYR A 20 5.73 16.04 -0.39
C TYR A 20 5.35 15.83 1.07
N ALA A 21 4.52 16.71 1.64
CA ALA A 21 4.02 16.54 3.00
C ALA A 21 3.21 15.25 3.11
N PHE A 22 2.33 14.99 2.14
CA PHE A 22 1.60 13.74 2.01
C PHE A 22 2.55 12.53 1.93
N ALA A 23 3.51 12.56 1.01
CA ALA A 23 4.38 11.41 0.77
C ALA A 23 5.24 11.07 2.00
N ASN A 24 5.81 12.08 2.67
CA ASN A 24 6.58 11.89 3.90
C ASN A 24 5.71 11.31 5.03
N ASN A 25 4.49 11.84 5.19
CA ASN A 25 3.57 11.35 6.22
C ASN A 25 3.18 9.89 5.99
N VAL A 26 2.86 9.54 4.74
CA VAL A 26 2.50 8.17 4.37
C VAL A 26 3.64 7.18 4.62
N ILE A 27 4.86 7.51 4.18
CA ILE A 27 6.02 6.62 4.39
C ILE A 27 6.26 6.41 5.88
N LYS A 28 6.21 7.49 6.67
CA LYS A 28 6.40 7.41 8.12
C LYS A 28 5.32 6.54 8.77
N SER A 29 4.03 6.85 8.52
CA SER A 29 2.92 6.13 9.13
C SER A 29 2.83 4.68 8.69
N PHE A 30 3.27 4.34 7.47
CA PHE A 30 3.31 2.95 7.03
C PHE A 30 4.22 2.11 7.92
N PHE A 31 5.46 2.56 8.14
CA PHE A 31 6.43 1.81 8.95
C PHE A 31 6.20 1.92 10.46
N GLU A 32 5.36 2.86 10.92
CA GLU A 32 4.84 2.87 12.29
C GLU A 32 3.77 1.81 12.51
N ASN A 33 2.96 1.51 11.49
CA ASN A 33 1.84 0.56 11.58
C ASN A 33 2.21 -0.85 11.14
N PHE A 34 3.18 -0.99 10.24
CA PHE A 34 3.66 -2.26 9.70
C PHE A 34 5.17 -2.27 9.74
N THR A 35 5.72 -3.09 10.63
CA THR A 35 7.16 -3.33 10.65
C THR A 35 7.61 -3.94 9.33
N LEU A 36 8.92 -3.89 9.05
CA LEU A 36 9.47 -4.49 7.83
C LEU A 36 9.22 -6.00 7.80
N ASP A 37 9.39 -6.68 8.93
CA ASP A 37 9.16 -8.12 9.05
C ASP A 37 7.68 -8.48 8.82
N GLU A 38 6.75 -7.74 9.42
CA GLU A 38 5.31 -7.91 9.18
C GLU A 38 4.95 -7.64 7.71
N SER A 39 5.54 -6.60 7.11
CA SER A 39 5.30 -6.28 5.70
C SER A 39 5.74 -7.42 4.77
N LEU A 40 6.89 -8.04 5.07
CA LEU A 40 7.40 -9.19 4.30
C LEU A 40 6.50 -10.42 4.47
N ASP A 41 6.04 -10.71 5.68
CA ASP A 41 5.12 -11.81 5.93
C ASP A 41 3.77 -11.58 5.23
N GLN A 42 3.18 -10.39 5.34
CA GLN A 42 1.94 -10.02 4.67
C GLN A 42 2.04 -10.16 3.15
N LEU A 43 3.12 -9.69 2.53
CA LEU A 43 3.40 -9.85 1.10
C LEU A 43 3.54 -11.33 0.70
N ARG A 44 4.21 -12.13 1.54
CA ARG A 44 4.34 -13.57 1.32
C ARG A 44 2.98 -14.25 1.38
N GLN A 45 2.16 -13.96 2.38
CA GLN A 45 0.81 -14.54 2.51
C GLN A 45 -0.05 -14.15 1.29
N MET A 46 -0.06 -12.88 0.89
CA MET A 46 -0.77 -12.45 -0.31
C MET A 46 -0.32 -13.20 -1.57
N SER A 47 0.98 -13.42 -1.73
CA SER A 47 1.53 -14.18 -2.86
C SER A 47 1.15 -15.67 -2.79
N LEU A 48 1.20 -16.28 -1.60
CA LEU A 48 0.83 -17.68 -1.43
C LEU A 48 -0.65 -17.93 -1.73
N HIS A 49 -1.54 -17.06 -1.25
CA HIS A 49 -2.97 -17.20 -1.47
C HIS A 49 -3.41 -16.76 -2.87
N GLY A 50 -2.75 -15.76 -3.47
CA GLY A 50 -3.06 -15.32 -4.84
C GLY A 50 -2.65 -16.31 -5.94
N PHE A 51 -1.62 -17.13 -5.71
CA PHE A 51 -1.04 -17.99 -6.74
C PHE A 51 -1.14 -19.50 -6.47
N PHE A 52 -1.17 -19.94 -5.22
CA PHE A 52 -0.94 -21.36 -4.89
C PHE A 52 -2.08 -22.05 -4.15
N ARG A 53 -3.08 -21.31 -3.65
CA ARG A 53 -4.18 -21.89 -2.89
C ARG A 53 -5.54 -21.33 -3.33
N GLU A 54 -6.05 -21.85 -4.45
CA GLU A 54 -7.43 -21.55 -4.91
C GLU A 54 -8.53 -21.95 -3.90
N ASN A 55 -8.21 -22.79 -2.90
CA ASN A 55 -9.18 -23.40 -1.99
C ASN A 55 -9.02 -23.04 -0.49
N ASP A 56 -8.02 -22.23 -0.11
CA ASP A 56 -7.90 -21.79 1.28
C ASP A 56 -8.64 -20.46 1.48
N GLU A 57 -9.82 -20.56 2.10
CA GLU A 57 -10.55 -19.38 2.54
C GLU A 57 -9.89 -18.79 3.79
N PHE A 58 -9.36 -17.57 3.67
CA PHE A 58 -9.00 -16.78 4.85
C PHE A 58 -10.19 -16.65 5.80
N THR A 59 -9.92 -16.73 7.10
CA THR A 59 -10.89 -16.32 8.11
C THR A 59 -11.24 -14.83 7.92
N ASN A 60 -12.44 -14.41 8.35
CA ASN A 60 -12.84 -13.00 8.25
C ASN A 60 -11.82 -12.01 8.85
N PRO A 61 -11.19 -12.27 10.02
CA PRO A 61 -10.15 -11.41 10.57
C PRO A 61 -8.88 -11.31 9.70
N GLU A 62 -8.39 -12.44 9.18
CA GLU A 62 -7.21 -12.47 8.31
C GLU A 62 -7.46 -11.70 7.02
N ARG A 63 -8.64 -11.86 6.44
CA ARG A 63 -9.07 -11.12 5.25
C ARG A 63 -9.08 -9.62 5.48
N CYS A 64 -9.62 -9.15 6.62
CA CYS A 64 -9.61 -7.74 6.98
C CYS A 64 -8.18 -7.20 7.13
N ASN A 65 -7.28 -7.96 7.76
CA ASN A 65 -5.88 -7.56 7.92
C ASN A 65 -5.16 -7.45 6.57
N HIS A 66 -5.36 -8.41 5.66
CA HIS A 66 -4.78 -8.35 4.32
C HIS A 66 -5.33 -7.18 3.49
N ILE A 67 -6.63 -6.89 3.59
CA ILE A 67 -7.23 -5.73 2.93
C ILE A 67 -6.61 -4.43 3.46
N ALA A 68 -6.52 -4.27 4.79
CA ALA A 68 -5.94 -3.08 5.41
C ALA A 68 -4.46 -2.90 5.05
N PHE A 69 -3.70 -4.00 5.01
CA PHE A 69 -2.30 -3.98 4.56
C PHE A 69 -2.20 -3.58 3.09
N TYR A 70 -3.02 -4.17 2.21
CA TYR A 70 -3.03 -3.84 0.79
C TYR A 70 -3.38 -2.37 0.52
N GLU A 71 -4.39 -1.82 1.20
CA GLU A 71 -4.75 -0.40 1.10
C GLU A 71 -3.57 0.49 1.52
N SER A 72 -2.96 0.19 2.67
CA SER A 72 -1.80 0.92 3.19
C SER A 72 -0.59 0.85 2.25
N LEU A 73 -0.31 -0.33 1.70
CA LEU A 73 0.75 -0.56 0.73
C LEU A 73 0.49 0.18 -0.58
N HIS A 74 -0.75 0.21 -1.06
CA HIS A 74 -1.12 0.93 -2.27
C HIS A 74 -0.88 2.44 -2.12
N ILE A 75 -1.28 3.02 -0.98
CA ILE A 75 -1.00 4.44 -0.67
C ILE A 75 0.51 4.68 -0.58
N LEU A 76 1.28 3.77 0.03
CA LEU A 76 2.74 3.86 0.08
C LEU A 76 3.38 3.89 -1.31
N ILE A 77 2.89 3.06 -2.25
CA ILE A 77 3.38 3.04 -3.65
C ILE A 77 3.07 4.38 -4.34
N LEU A 78 1.87 4.93 -4.14
CA LEU A 78 1.50 6.24 -4.68
C LEU A 78 2.37 7.36 -4.10
N ALA A 79 2.61 7.36 -2.79
CA ALA A 79 3.52 8.28 -2.12
C ALA A 79 4.96 8.17 -2.67
N SER A 80 5.47 6.96 -2.84
CA SER A 80 6.80 6.69 -3.37
C SER A 80 6.95 7.17 -4.82
N SER A 81 5.89 7.09 -5.61
CA SER A 81 5.89 7.59 -6.99
C SER A 81 6.13 9.11 -7.09
N ILE A 82 5.69 9.88 -6.09
CA ILE A 82 5.91 11.34 -6.04
C ILE A 82 7.40 11.65 -5.93
N PHE A 83 8.14 10.91 -5.11
CA PHE A 83 9.59 11.06 -5.01
C PHE A 83 10.32 10.57 -6.27
N ASN A 84 9.86 9.48 -6.88
CA ASN A 84 10.48 8.94 -8.08
C ASN A 84 10.37 9.88 -9.29
N ASP A 85 9.25 10.59 -9.44
CA ASP A 85 9.07 11.58 -10.53
C ASP A 85 10.06 12.75 -10.44
N GLU A 86 10.62 13.01 -9.25
CA GLU A 86 11.63 14.03 -9.04
C GLU A 86 13.04 13.53 -9.36
N LEU A 87 13.33 12.26 -9.06
CA LEU A 87 14.59 11.61 -9.46
C LEU A 87 14.73 11.48 -10.99
N LYS A 88 13.61 11.47 -11.71
CA LYS A 88 13.58 11.37 -13.18
C LYS A 88 13.74 12.70 -13.90
N LYS A 89 13.69 13.84 -13.21
CA LYS A 89 13.93 15.14 -13.86
C LYS A 89 15.43 15.28 -14.12
N PRO A 90 15.87 15.48 -15.38
CA PRO A 90 17.28 15.74 -15.65
C PRO A 90 17.71 17.03 -14.94
N VAL A 91 18.90 16.99 -14.35
CA VAL A 91 19.60 18.14 -13.74
C VAL A 91 19.88 19.19 -14.79
#